data_AF-A0A968L1S2-F1
#
_entry.id   AF-A0A968L1S2-F1
#
_cell.length_a   1.000
_cell.length_b   1.000
_cell.length_c   1.000
_cell.angle_alpha   90.00
_cell.angle_beta   90.00
_cell.angle_gamma   90.00
#
_symmetry.space_group_name_H-M   'P 1'
#
loop_
_entity.id
_entity.type
_entity.pdbx_description
1 polymer ?
#
loop_
_entity_poly.entity_id
_entity_poly.type
_entity_poly.pdbx_seq_one_letter_code
_entity_poly.pdbx_strand_id
1 'polypeptide(L)'
;MHWAHYPAMFLSLAVAGLGILIAFMFYQWKKLNADKLAEKLKPLYNFSLNKWFLDELYDMTAIAGTLNFSSILSWFDNKIVDGIVNGSATVTRFASRMSGWFDTFVVDGFVNFTAFFSGFVGLSFRRLQTGKVQTYIVFVVFAIIILLMFFKPF
;
A
#
# COMPACT_ATOMS: atom_id res chain seq x y z
N MET A 1 -50.17 -44.97 23.06
CA MET A 1 -48.80 -45.39 22.68
C MET A 1 -47.84 -45.35 23.88
N HIS A 2 -47.92 -46.28 24.85
CA HIS A 2 -46.98 -46.33 26.00
C HIS A 2 -46.22 -47.66 26.18
N TRP A 3 -46.53 -48.66 25.36
CA TRP A 3 -45.98 -50.02 25.47
C TRP A 3 -44.54 -50.15 24.99
N ALA A 4 -44.04 -49.23 24.16
CA ALA A 4 -42.67 -49.26 23.64
C ALA A 4 -41.67 -48.50 24.53
N HIS A 5 -42.12 -47.60 25.40
CA HIS A 5 -41.22 -46.72 26.16
C HIS A 5 -40.53 -47.43 27.34
N TYR A 6 -41.26 -48.24 28.09
CA TYR A 6 -40.70 -49.04 29.19
C TYR A 6 -39.63 -50.05 28.71
N PRO A 7 -39.88 -50.87 27.67
CA PRO A 7 -38.86 -51.79 27.17
C PRO A 7 -37.66 -51.07 26.58
N ALA A 8 -37.85 -49.96 25.84
CA ALA A 8 -36.72 -49.17 25.34
C ALA A 8 -35.87 -48.55 26.45
N MET A 9 -36.50 -48.09 27.54
CA MET A 9 -35.81 -47.52 28.71
C MET A 9 -35.01 -48.56 29.48
N PHE A 10 -35.58 -49.73 29.73
CA PHE A 10 -34.85 -50.83 30.38
C PHE A 10 -33.70 -51.33 29.50
N LEU A 11 -33.91 -51.42 28.19
CA LEU A 11 -32.91 -51.89 27.24
C LEU A 11 -31.75 -50.90 27.11
N SER A 12 -32.00 -49.59 27.06
CA SER A 12 -30.94 -48.57 27.05
C SER A 12 -30.15 -48.54 28.37
N LEU A 13 -30.83 -48.68 29.51
CA LEU A 13 -30.18 -48.73 30.82
C LEU A 13 -29.30 -49.99 30.97
N ALA A 14 -29.78 -51.14 30.49
CA ALA A 14 -29.01 -52.38 30.47
C ALA A 14 -27.78 -52.27 29.57
N VAL A 15 -27.92 -51.73 28.35
CA VAL A 15 -26.81 -51.54 27.40
C VAL A 15 -25.77 -50.55 27.96
N ALA A 16 -26.21 -49.43 28.54
CA ALA A 16 -25.31 -48.46 29.17
C ALA A 16 -24.56 -49.09 30.36
N GLY A 17 -25.28 -49.84 31.22
CA GLY A 17 -24.69 -50.55 32.35
C GLY A 17 -23.64 -51.58 31.92
N LEU A 18 -23.95 -52.37 30.86
CA LEU A 18 -23.00 -53.31 30.26
C LEU A 18 -21.77 -52.60 29.67
N GLY A 19 -21.96 -51.48 28.97
CA GLY A 19 -20.85 -50.68 28.42
C GLY A 19 -19.90 -50.16 29.51
N ILE A 20 -20.45 -49.65 30.60
CA ILE A 20 -19.67 -49.19 31.77
C ILE A 20 -18.94 -50.36 32.43
N LEU A 21 -19.60 -51.51 32.60
CA LEU A 21 -19.01 -52.70 33.18
C LEU A 21 -17.82 -53.20 32.33
N ILE A 22 -17.97 -53.23 31.01
CA ILE A 22 -16.90 -53.59 30.08
C ILE A 22 -15.73 -52.60 30.21
N ALA A 23 -15.98 -51.29 30.25
CA ALA A 23 -14.93 -50.30 30.46
C ALA A 23 -14.21 -50.52 31.81
N PHE A 24 -14.94 -50.80 32.89
CA PHE A 24 -14.36 -51.10 34.20
C PHE A 24 -13.46 -52.34 34.18
N MET A 25 -13.83 -53.38 33.41
CA MET A 25 -13.01 -54.58 33.24
C MET A 25 -11.66 -54.31 32.55
N PHE A 26 -11.64 -53.40 31.57
CA PHE A 26 -10.43 -52.99 30.86
C PHE A 26 -9.55 -52.05 31.69
N TYR A 27 -10.12 -50.98 32.25
CA TYR A 27 -9.35 -49.90 32.87
C TYR A 27 -9.06 -50.12 34.36
N GLN A 28 -10.04 -50.59 35.14
CA GLN A 28 -9.92 -50.66 36.60
C GLN A 28 -9.44 -52.04 37.08
N TRP A 29 -10.12 -53.11 36.65
CA TRP A 29 -9.76 -54.47 37.07
C TRP A 29 -8.59 -55.06 36.28
N LYS A 30 -8.20 -54.43 35.15
CA LYS A 30 -7.09 -54.86 34.28
C LYS A 30 -7.11 -56.35 33.91
N LYS A 31 -8.29 -56.98 33.96
CA LYS A 31 -8.48 -58.40 33.60
C LYS A 31 -8.38 -58.60 32.09
N LEU A 32 -8.65 -57.56 31.33
CA LEU A 32 -8.53 -57.51 29.87
C LEU A 32 -7.45 -56.50 29.50
N ASN A 33 -6.56 -56.89 28.59
CA ASN A 33 -5.47 -56.05 28.15
C ASN A 33 -5.91 -55.26 26.90
N ALA A 34 -6.15 -53.96 27.07
CA ALA A 34 -6.57 -53.07 26.00
C ALA A 34 -5.54 -53.01 24.86
N ASP A 35 -4.25 -53.11 25.18
CA ASP A 35 -3.15 -53.02 24.20
C ASP A 35 -3.17 -54.22 23.24
N LYS A 36 -3.45 -55.43 23.74
CA LYS A 36 -3.60 -56.64 22.90
C LYS A 36 -4.81 -56.55 21.97
N LEU A 37 -5.87 -55.87 22.40
CA LEU A 37 -7.05 -55.63 21.56
C LEU A 37 -6.74 -54.58 20.48
N ALA A 38 -6.02 -53.51 20.86
CA ALA A 38 -5.54 -52.49 19.94
C ALA A 38 -4.59 -53.07 18.88
N GLU A 39 -3.73 -54.03 19.24
CA GLU A 39 -2.86 -54.74 18.28
C GLU A 39 -3.66 -55.55 17.26
N LYS A 40 -4.72 -56.25 17.69
CA LYS A 40 -5.60 -57.03 16.79
C LYS A 40 -6.43 -56.15 15.87
N LEU A 41 -6.82 -54.96 16.33
CA LEU A 41 -7.64 -54.00 15.59
C LEU A 41 -6.84 -52.74 15.20
N LYS A 42 -5.54 -52.87 14.94
CA LYS A 42 -4.64 -51.78 14.55
C LYS A 42 -5.23 -50.78 13.54
N PRO A 43 -5.84 -51.20 12.41
CA PRO A 43 -6.38 -50.23 11.45
C PRO A 43 -7.52 -49.38 12.02
N LEU A 44 -8.44 -49.97 12.79
CA LEU A 44 -9.53 -49.25 13.45
C LEU A 44 -9.03 -48.39 14.61
N TYR A 45 -8.07 -48.91 15.38
CA TYR A 45 -7.42 -48.18 16.46
C TYR A 45 -6.70 -46.93 15.92
N ASN A 46 -5.89 -47.09 14.87
CA ASN A 46 -5.20 -45.97 14.22
C ASN A 46 -6.17 -44.96 13.61
N PHE A 47 -7.29 -45.41 13.04
CA PHE A 47 -8.31 -44.52 12.51
C PHE A 47 -8.96 -43.66 13.62
N SER A 48 -9.31 -44.28 14.75
CA SER A 48 -9.82 -43.55 15.93
C SER A 48 -8.74 -42.67 16.57
N LEU A 49 -7.49 -43.13 16.61
CA LEU A 49 -6.35 -42.43 17.21
C LEU A 49 -6.00 -41.16 16.44
N ASN A 50 -5.98 -41.24 15.10
CA ASN A 50 -5.76 -40.09 14.22
C ASN A 50 -7.02 -39.23 14.05
N LYS A 51 -7.99 -39.31 14.97
CA LYS A 51 -9.23 -38.52 14.94
C LYS A 51 -9.91 -38.51 13.57
N TRP A 52 -9.91 -39.68 12.91
CA TRP A 52 -10.51 -39.91 11.60
C TRP A 52 -9.86 -39.13 10.45
N PHE A 53 -8.62 -38.68 10.62
CA PHE A 53 -7.85 -37.90 9.64
C PHE A 53 -8.52 -36.58 9.22
N LEU A 54 -9.48 -36.09 10.01
CA LEU A 54 -10.22 -34.86 9.70
C LEU A 54 -9.32 -33.62 9.84
N ASP A 55 -8.40 -33.65 10.83
CA ASP A 55 -7.45 -32.58 11.07
C ASP A 55 -6.52 -32.43 9.85
N GLU A 56 -5.93 -33.53 9.36
CA GLU A 56 -5.04 -33.53 8.20
C GLU A 56 -5.77 -33.13 6.90
N LEU A 57 -7.01 -33.58 6.72
CA LEU A 57 -7.81 -33.21 5.56
C LEU A 57 -8.14 -31.70 5.59
N TYR A 58 -8.45 -31.14 6.76
CA TYR A 58 -8.71 -29.71 6.91
C TYR A 58 -7.44 -28.88 6.65
N ASP A 59 -6.30 -29.31 7.18
CA ASP A 59 -5.00 -28.68 6.96
C ASP A 59 -4.62 -28.67 5.48
N MET A 60 -4.80 -29.79 4.78
CA MET A 60 -4.44 -29.90 3.36
C MET A 60 -5.40 -29.17 2.42
N THR A 61 -6.67 -29.06 2.78
CA THR A 61 -7.69 -28.46 1.89
C THR A 61 -7.92 -27.00 2.22
N ALA A 62 -8.45 -26.71 3.41
CA ALA A 62 -8.85 -25.37 3.81
C ALA A 62 -7.63 -24.50 4.10
N ILE A 63 -6.72 -24.97 4.95
CA ILE A 63 -5.58 -24.15 5.39
C ILE A 63 -4.56 -23.97 4.26
N ALA A 64 -4.03 -25.07 3.73
CA ALA A 64 -3.02 -25.01 2.66
C ALA A 64 -3.58 -24.35 1.38
N GLY A 65 -4.85 -24.57 1.04
CA GLY A 65 -5.52 -23.90 -0.06
C GLY A 65 -5.57 -22.37 0.14
N THR A 66 -5.97 -21.93 1.33
CA THR A 66 -6.06 -20.51 1.66
C THR A 66 -4.68 -19.84 1.71
N LEU A 67 -3.67 -20.51 2.28
CA LEU A 67 -2.31 -19.99 2.34
C LEU A 67 -1.69 -19.84 0.95
N ASN A 68 -1.87 -20.84 0.07
CA ASN A 68 -1.39 -20.75 -1.30
C ASN A 68 -2.08 -19.62 -2.07
N PHE A 69 -3.40 -19.48 -1.91
CA PHE A 69 -4.15 -18.39 -2.53
C PHE A 69 -3.70 -17.02 -2.02
N SER A 70 -3.51 -16.88 -0.71
CA SER A 70 -2.97 -15.66 -0.10
C SER A 70 -1.57 -15.33 -0.63
N SER A 71 -0.72 -16.34 -0.83
CA SER A 71 0.62 -16.14 -1.39
C SER A 71 0.57 -15.63 -2.83
N ILE A 72 -0.39 -16.09 -3.64
CA ILE A 72 -0.59 -15.61 -5.01
C ILE A 72 -1.04 -14.14 -5.00
N LEU A 73 -1.99 -13.78 -4.14
CA LEU A 73 -2.44 -12.40 -3.98
C LEU A 73 -1.29 -11.48 -3.54
N SER A 74 -0.50 -11.93 -2.57
CA SER A 74 0.67 -11.17 -2.11
C SER A 74 1.71 -10.99 -3.21
N TRP A 75 1.96 -12.02 -4.04
CA TRP A 75 2.85 -11.88 -5.19
C TRP A 75 2.30 -10.89 -6.22
N PHE A 76 0.99 -10.92 -6.49
CA PHE A 76 0.35 -9.99 -7.42
C PHE A 76 0.50 -8.53 -6.95
N ASP A 77 0.23 -8.27 -5.68
CA ASP A 77 0.36 -6.94 -5.08
C ASP A 77 1.81 -6.43 -5.17
N ASN A 78 2.76 -7.19 -4.63
CA ASN A 78 4.17 -6.81 -4.60
C ASN A 78 4.83 -6.69 -5.98
N LYS A 79 4.34 -7.41 -6.99
CA LYS A 79 4.97 -7.42 -8.33
C LYS A 79 4.28 -6.51 -9.32
N ILE A 80 2.96 -6.54 -9.35
CA ILE A 80 2.17 -5.83 -10.37
C ILE A 80 1.75 -4.47 -9.82
N VAL A 81 1.12 -4.41 -8.64
CA VAL A 81 0.63 -3.14 -8.08
C VAL A 81 1.81 -2.23 -7.77
N ASP A 82 2.77 -2.73 -7.00
CA ASP A 82 4.01 -1.98 -6.70
C ASP A 82 4.81 -1.63 -7.94
N GLY A 83 4.83 -2.52 -8.95
CA GLY A 83 5.48 -2.26 -10.22
C GLY A 83 4.87 -1.06 -10.95
N ILE A 84 3.53 -0.98 -10.99
CA ILE A 84 2.80 0.14 -11.60
C ILE A 84 3.06 1.44 -10.84
N VAL A 85 2.97 1.41 -9.51
CA VAL A 85 3.21 2.59 -8.67
C VAL A 85 4.64 3.12 -8.87
N ASN A 86 5.65 2.25 -8.80
CA ASN A 86 7.05 2.65 -9.02
C ASN A 86 7.30 3.14 -10.46
N GLY A 87 6.63 2.54 -11.45
CA GLY A 87 6.66 2.98 -12.83
C GLY A 87 6.12 4.40 -12.99
N SER A 88 4.93 4.67 -12.45
CA SER A 88 4.33 6.00 -12.46
C SER A 88 5.21 7.05 -11.78
N ALA A 89 5.79 6.72 -10.62
CA ALA A 89 6.71 7.61 -9.91
C ALA A 89 7.95 7.93 -10.75
N THR A 90 8.46 6.96 -11.50
CA THR A 90 9.61 7.15 -12.40
C THR A 90 9.27 8.11 -13.54
N VAL A 91 8.09 7.96 -14.16
CA VAL A 91 7.61 8.85 -15.22
C VAL A 91 7.43 10.27 -14.70
N THR A 92 6.80 10.44 -13.53
CA THR A 92 6.61 11.76 -12.91
C THR A 92 7.95 12.43 -12.58
N ARG A 93 8.90 11.69 -12.01
CA ARG A 93 10.25 12.22 -11.73
C ARG A 93 10.98 12.63 -13.01
N PHE A 94 10.85 11.84 -14.08
CA PHE A 94 11.43 12.19 -15.38
C PHE A 94 10.82 13.48 -15.94
N ALA A 95 9.49 13.59 -15.94
CA ALA A 95 8.79 14.79 -16.39
C ALA A 95 9.17 16.03 -15.56
N SER A 96 9.26 15.88 -14.23
CA SER A 96 9.69 16.95 -13.33
C SER A 96 11.13 17.39 -13.60
N ARG A 97 12.06 16.46 -13.85
CA ARG A 97 13.44 16.79 -14.23
C ARG A 97 13.50 17.55 -15.55
N MET A 98 12.71 17.13 -16.54
CA MET A 98 12.61 17.82 -17.82
C MET A 98 12.07 19.25 -17.67
N SER A 99 11.00 19.41 -16.90
CA SER A 99 10.43 20.73 -16.59
C SER A 99 11.44 21.62 -15.87
N GLY A 100 12.14 21.08 -14.87
CA GLY A 100 13.16 21.83 -14.12
C GLY A 100 14.34 22.24 -14.98
N TRP A 101 14.80 21.36 -15.88
CA TRP A 101 15.83 21.72 -16.86
C TRP A 101 15.37 22.85 -17.79
N PHE A 102 14.13 22.78 -18.29
CA PHE A 102 13.57 23.84 -19.14
C PHE A 102 13.45 25.18 -18.40
N ASP A 103 13.00 25.15 -17.15
CA ASP A 103 12.90 26.33 -16.30
C ASP A 103 14.28 26.99 -16.10
N THR A 104 15.27 26.19 -15.70
CA THR A 104 16.63 26.69 -15.41
C THR A 104 17.37 27.18 -16.65
N PHE A 105 17.21 26.52 -17.80
CA PHE A 105 17.94 26.91 -19.01
C PHE A 105 17.21 27.98 -19.83
N VAL A 106 15.91 27.80 -20.02
CA VAL A 106 15.13 28.66 -20.91
C VAL A 106 14.54 29.82 -20.13
N VAL A 107 13.75 29.54 -19.10
CA VAL A 107 13.01 30.59 -18.37
C VAL A 107 13.97 31.52 -17.65
N ASP A 108 14.84 30.98 -16.80
CA ASP A 108 15.85 31.76 -16.08
C ASP A 108 16.84 32.41 -17.04
N GLY A 109 17.20 31.75 -18.14
CA GLY A 109 18.04 32.34 -19.19
C GLY A 109 17.42 33.61 -19.77
N PHE A 110 16.14 33.56 -20.13
CA PHE A 110 15.39 34.71 -20.62
C PHE A 110 15.26 35.81 -19.57
N VAL A 111 14.89 35.47 -18.34
CA VAL A 111 14.73 36.45 -17.25
C VAL A 111 16.04 37.15 -16.95
N ASN A 112 17.15 36.41 -16.85
CA ASN A 112 18.48 36.98 -16.62
C ASN A 112 18.92 37.88 -17.78
N PHE A 113 18.62 37.51 -19.03
CA PHE A 113 18.89 38.37 -20.18
C PHE A 113 18.08 39.68 -20.11
N THR A 114 16.79 39.62 -19.77
CA THR A 114 15.95 40.80 -19.60
C THR A 114 16.46 41.69 -18.46
N ALA A 115 16.85 41.10 -17.33
CA ALA A 115 17.44 41.82 -16.21
C ALA A 115 18.75 42.51 -16.59
N PHE A 116 19.64 41.80 -17.30
CA PHE A 116 20.88 42.36 -17.84
C PHE A 116 20.61 43.52 -18.79
N PHE A 117 19.67 43.35 -19.74
CA PHE A 117 19.32 44.39 -20.70
C PHE A 117 18.74 45.64 -20.03
N SER A 118 17.82 45.46 -19.09
CA SER A 118 17.24 46.55 -18.30
C SER A 118 18.33 47.28 -17.49
N GLY A 119 19.23 46.54 -16.85
CA GLY A 119 20.38 47.09 -16.15
C GLY A 119 21.32 47.87 -17.06
N PHE A 120 21.62 47.35 -18.26
CA PHE A 120 22.44 48.04 -19.26
C PHE A 120 21.82 49.38 -19.69
N VAL A 121 20.51 49.41 -19.94
CA VAL A 121 19.77 50.64 -20.25
C VAL A 121 19.83 51.60 -19.07
N GLY A 122 19.53 51.14 -17.85
CA GLY A 122 19.56 51.95 -16.64
C GLY A 122 20.93 52.58 -16.38
N LEU A 123 22.01 51.80 -16.53
CA LEU A 123 23.39 52.29 -16.38
C LEU A 123 23.77 53.30 -17.48
N SER A 124 23.26 53.11 -18.71
CA SER A 124 23.45 54.05 -19.81
C SER A 124 22.74 55.38 -19.53
N PHE A 125 21.48 55.35 -19.09
CA PHE A 125 20.73 56.54 -18.68
C PHE A 125 21.32 57.22 -17.45
N ARG A 126 21.91 56.46 -16.51
CA ARG A 126 22.60 57.02 -15.35
C ARG A 126 23.76 57.94 -15.74
N ARG A 127 24.42 57.71 -16.88
CA ARG A 127 25.48 58.61 -17.37
C ARG A 127 24.95 59.98 -17.82
N LEU A 128 23.66 60.10 -18.17
CA LEU A 128 23.01 61.38 -18.47
C LEU A 128 22.77 62.21 -17.19
N GLN A 129 22.70 61.56 -16.04
CA GLN A 129 22.59 62.21 -14.73
C GLN A 129 23.98 62.63 -14.23
N THR A 130 24.42 63.83 -14.60
CA THR A 130 25.77 64.34 -14.30
C THR A 130 25.92 64.90 -12.87
N GLY A 131 24.84 65.03 -12.10
CA GLY A 131 24.85 65.56 -10.74
C GLY A 131 25.14 67.06 -10.62
N LYS A 132 25.41 67.75 -11.74
CA LYS A 132 25.64 69.20 -11.79
C LYS A 132 24.35 69.95 -12.08
N VAL A 133 23.95 70.86 -11.19
CA VAL A 133 22.70 71.64 -11.31
C VAL A 133 22.61 72.40 -12.64
N GLN A 134 23.74 72.90 -13.16
CA GLN A 134 23.78 73.63 -14.44
C GLN A 134 23.27 72.79 -15.61
N THR A 135 23.64 71.50 -15.66
CA THR A 135 23.21 70.59 -16.74
C THR A 135 21.70 70.40 -16.74
N TYR A 136 21.08 70.30 -15.56
CA TYR A 136 19.62 70.17 -15.44
C TYR A 136 18.90 71.44 -15.90
N ILE A 137 19.42 72.64 -15.55
CA ILE A 137 18.85 73.92 -15.99
C ILE A 137 18.84 74.00 -17.53
N VAL A 138 19.92 73.60 -18.19
CA VAL A 138 20.01 73.57 -19.66
C VAL A 138 18.95 72.64 -20.26
N PHE A 139 18.79 71.43 -19.73
CA PHE A 139 17.76 70.49 -20.21
C PHE A 139 16.33 71.04 -20.03
N VAL A 140 16.03 71.71 -18.91
CA VAL A 140 14.71 72.29 -18.65
C VAL A 140 14.40 73.42 -19.64
N VAL A 141 15.33 74.35 -19.85
CA VAL A 141 15.15 75.44 -20.82
C VAL A 141 14.94 74.88 -22.23
N PHE A 142 15.71 73.88 -22.62
CA PHE A 142 15.58 73.22 -23.91
C PHE A 142 14.22 72.51 -24.07
N ALA A 143 13.76 71.81 -23.03
CA ALA A 143 12.44 71.17 -23.02
C ALA A 143 11.30 72.19 -23.14
N ILE A 144 11.39 73.34 -22.47
CA ILE A 144 10.40 74.43 -22.58
C ILE A 144 10.37 75.00 -24.00
N ILE A 145 11.53 75.24 -24.62
CA ILE A 145 11.60 75.73 -26.01
C ILE A 145 10.95 74.74 -26.97
N ILE A 146 11.25 73.44 -26.86
CA ILE A 146 10.62 72.39 -27.68
C ILE A 146 9.11 72.36 -27.47
N LEU A 147 8.67 72.38 -26.21
CA LEU A 147 7.26 72.36 -25.87
C LEU A 147 6.55 73.59 -26.47
N LEU A 148 7.15 74.78 -26.36
CA LEU A 148 6.61 75.98 -26.99
C LEU A 148 6.59 75.88 -28.51
N MET A 149 7.60 75.29 -29.16
CA MET A 149 7.58 75.06 -30.61
C MET A 149 6.51 74.06 -31.05
N PHE A 150 6.24 73.04 -30.24
CA PHE A 150 5.23 72.02 -30.53
C PHE A 150 3.80 72.51 -30.26
N PHE A 151 3.60 73.30 -29.20
CA PHE A 151 2.30 73.86 -28.81
C PHE A 151 2.02 75.23 -29.41
N LYS A 152 2.97 75.84 -30.13
CA LYS A 152 2.69 77.06 -30.88
C LYS A 152 1.62 76.71 -31.93
N PRO A 153 0.38 77.21 -31.81
CA PRO A 153 -0.53 77.11 -32.93
C PRO A 153 0.08 77.95 -34.04
N PHE A 154 0.01 77.44 -35.27
CA PHE A 154 0.34 78.23 -36.46
C PHE A 154 -0.23 79.65 -36.36
#